data_AF-J9ACQ8-F1
#
_entry.id   AF-J9ACQ8-F1
#
_cell.length_a   1.000
_cell.length_b   1.000
_cell.length_c   1.000
_cell.angle_alpha   90.00
_cell.angle_beta   90.00
_cell.angle_gamma   90.00
#
_symmetry.space_group_name_H-M   'P 1'
#
loop_
_entity.id
_entity.type
_entity.pdbx_description
1 polymer ?
#
loop_
_entity_poly.entity_id
_entity_poly.type
_entity_poly.pdbx_seq_one_letter_code
_entity_poly.pdbx_strand_id
1 'polypeptide(L)'
;METNDVAEPVEAVRELVLRTRTIRIPVPATQETLAAAQPEEFHPADLKDLPEQLRMELEVPQAEPYTIAQGEGCKNIVCGLCGRQFETLKGWRIHASRMHKQDGFCSRCGHYLLLPPEFTAAQRTAAVELHALDWCPRACAAVISERQVKRRRLDLVGREEDAHHLFIPGKKLVTLKKPMKLPGLPCAANLSLPAPDLHPLPMKYIQAG
;
A
#
# COMPACT_ATOMS: atom_id res chain seq x y z
N MET A 1 15.06 -62.20 25.69
CA MET A 1 15.34 -61.66 24.35
C MET A 1 14.09 -60.90 23.95
N GLU A 2 14.17 -59.58 23.98
CA GLU A 2 13.04 -58.65 23.88
C GLU A 2 12.58 -58.53 22.42
N THR A 3 11.28 -58.73 22.18
CA THR A 3 10.65 -58.49 20.87
C THR A 3 10.25 -57.01 20.80
N ASN A 4 10.98 -56.25 19.98
CA ASN A 4 10.64 -54.87 19.65
C ASN A 4 9.47 -54.87 18.66
N ASP A 5 8.25 -54.69 19.16
CA ASP A 5 7.07 -54.35 18.35
C ASP A 5 7.25 -52.93 17.79
N VAL A 6 7.71 -52.83 16.54
CA VAL A 6 7.64 -51.59 15.77
C VAL A 6 6.20 -51.47 15.26
N ALA A 7 5.39 -50.69 15.96
CA ALA A 7 4.05 -50.34 15.52
C ALA A 7 4.12 -49.56 14.19
N GLU A 8 3.59 -50.15 13.12
CA GLU A 8 3.44 -49.50 11.81
C GLU A 8 2.56 -48.23 11.93
N PRO A 9 2.97 -47.10 11.33
CA PRO A 9 2.17 -45.88 11.34
C PRO A 9 0.90 -46.07 10.51
N VAL A 10 -0.27 -45.75 11.10
CA VAL A 10 -1.56 -45.80 10.40
C VAL A 10 -1.55 -44.78 9.25
N GLU A 11 -1.54 -45.27 8.01
CA GLU A 11 -1.60 -44.42 6.81
C GLU A 11 -3.06 -44.16 6.41
N ALA A 12 -3.41 -42.88 6.20
CA ALA A 12 -4.69 -42.46 5.65
C ALA A 12 -4.55 -42.19 4.15
N VAL A 13 -5.37 -42.82 3.30
CA VAL A 13 -5.29 -42.65 1.84
C VAL A 13 -6.16 -41.48 1.41
N ARG A 14 -5.55 -40.48 0.73
CA ARG A 14 -6.31 -39.42 0.04
C ARG A 14 -6.46 -39.78 -1.44
N GLU A 15 -7.69 -39.86 -1.91
CA GLU A 15 -8.03 -40.20 -3.30
C GLU A 15 -8.27 -38.93 -4.12
N LEU A 16 -7.45 -38.72 -5.15
CA LEU A 16 -7.62 -37.63 -6.11
C LEU A 16 -8.19 -38.21 -7.40
N VAL A 17 -9.47 -37.92 -7.66
CA VAL A 17 -10.17 -38.34 -8.87
C VAL A 17 -9.99 -37.28 -9.95
N LEU A 18 -9.20 -37.60 -10.97
CA LEU A 18 -9.08 -36.80 -12.19
C LEU A 18 -9.95 -37.43 -13.29
N ARG A 19 -10.30 -36.63 -14.30
CA ARG A 19 -11.24 -37.00 -15.37
C ARG A 19 -10.90 -38.31 -16.10
N THR A 20 -9.64 -38.75 -16.09
CA THR A 20 -9.17 -39.96 -16.78
C THR A 20 -8.42 -40.96 -15.88
N ARG A 21 -8.20 -40.65 -14.60
CA ARG A 21 -7.56 -41.58 -13.65
C ARG A 21 -7.74 -41.16 -12.20
N THR A 22 -7.65 -42.15 -11.33
CA THR A 22 -7.61 -41.95 -9.88
C THR A 22 -6.19 -42.20 -9.39
N ILE A 23 -5.65 -41.25 -8.63
CA ILE A 23 -4.35 -41.41 -7.94
C ILE A 23 -4.63 -41.55 -6.44
N ARG A 24 -4.07 -42.61 -5.83
CA ARG A 24 -4.12 -42.85 -4.39
C ARG A 24 -2.78 -42.47 -3.79
N ILE A 25 -2.80 -41.49 -2.89
CA ILE A 25 -1.59 -41.02 -2.19
C ILE A 25 -1.73 -41.48 -0.73
N PRO A 26 -0.85 -42.37 -0.24
CA PRO A 26 -0.74 -42.66 1.18
C PRO A 26 -0.27 -41.40 1.90
N VAL A 27 -1.05 -40.93 2.88
CA VAL A 27 -0.70 -39.79 3.73
C VAL A 27 -0.53 -40.33 5.14
N PRO A 28 0.65 -40.17 5.76
CA PRO A 28 0.83 -40.52 7.17
C PRO A 28 -0.22 -39.79 8.01
N ALA A 29 -0.93 -40.49 8.90
CA ALA A 29 -1.90 -39.87 9.80
C ALA A 29 -1.16 -39.11 10.92
N THR A 30 -0.39 -38.08 10.58
CA THR A 30 -0.03 -37.05 11.53
C THR A 30 -1.28 -36.24 11.79
N GLN A 31 -1.97 -36.51 12.91
CA GLN A 31 -2.89 -35.56 13.51
C GLN A 31 -2.08 -34.38 14.05
N GLU A 32 -1.42 -33.65 13.16
CA GLU A 32 -0.99 -32.30 13.43
C GLU A 32 -2.24 -31.44 13.25
N THR A 33 -2.98 -31.26 14.34
CA THR A 33 -3.67 -30.00 14.54
C THR A 33 -2.57 -28.94 14.48
N LEU A 34 -2.29 -28.44 13.26
CA LEU A 34 -1.39 -27.32 13.05
C LEU A 34 -1.93 -26.21 13.94
N ALA A 35 -1.26 -26.01 15.07
CA ALA A 35 -1.57 -24.93 15.98
C ALA A 35 -1.55 -23.68 15.11
N ALA A 36 -2.72 -23.08 14.90
CA ALA A 36 -2.85 -21.90 14.07
C ALA A 36 -1.83 -20.88 14.60
N ALA A 37 -0.82 -20.57 13.79
CA ALA A 37 0.21 -19.62 14.17
C ALA A 37 -0.51 -18.37 14.69
N GLN A 38 -0.21 -17.99 15.93
CA GLN A 38 -0.79 -16.81 16.54
C GLN A 38 -0.54 -15.65 15.56
N PRO A 39 -1.58 -14.94 15.09
CA PRO A 39 -1.40 -13.87 14.12
C PRO A 39 -0.39 -12.85 14.67
N GLU A 40 0.70 -12.64 13.94
CA GLU A 40 1.72 -11.66 14.30
C GLU A 40 1.07 -10.29 14.39
N GLU A 41 1.22 -9.65 15.55
CA GLU A 41 0.61 -8.37 15.83
C GLU A 41 1.14 -7.30 14.86
N PHE A 42 0.25 -6.65 14.12
CA PHE A 42 0.62 -5.59 13.22
C PHE A 42 0.89 -4.31 14.02
N HIS A 43 2.16 -3.93 14.05
CA HIS A 43 2.59 -2.62 14.52
C HIS A 43 2.84 -1.69 13.32
N PRO A 44 2.58 -0.37 13.46
CA PRO A 44 3.05 0.61 12.48
C PRO A 44 4.54 0.44 12.17
N ALA A 45 4.95 0.84 10.97
CA ALA A 45 6.36 0.81 10.58
C ALA A 45 7.22 1.76 11.43
N ASP A 46 8.43 1.35 11.79
CA ASP A 46 9.40 2.32 12.32
C ASP A 46 9.78 3.30 11.20
N LEU A 47 9.74 4.60 11.49
CA LEU A 47 10.06 5.66 10.55
C LEU A 47 11.53 6.10 10.62
N LYS A 48 12.35 5.59 11.55
CA LYS A 48 13.74 6.07 11.77
C LYS A 48 14.62 6.06 10.52
N ASP A 49 14.47 5.05 9.66
CA ASP A 49 15.28 4.91 8.45
C ASP A 49 14.80 5.80 7.29
N LEU A 50 13.63 6.41 7.43
CA LEU A 50 13.03 7.25 6.41
C LEU A 50 13.67 8.67 6.44
N PRO A 51 13.96 9.27 5.28
CA PRO A 51 14.44 10.66 5.19
C PRO A 51 13.51 11.63 5.91
N GLU A 52 14.06 12.65 6.54
CA GLU A 52 13.30 13.65 7.32
C GLU A 52 12.15 14.27 6.55
N GLN A 53 12.36 14.62 5.27
CA GLN A 53 11.33 15.18 4.41
C GLN A 53 10.11 14.26 4.31
N LEU A 54 10.33 12.96 4.10
CA LEU A 54 9.27 11.96 3.97
C LEU A 54 8.66 11.58 5.33
N ARG A 55 9.44 11.68 6.42
CA ARG A 55 8.90 11.50 7.79
C ARG A 55 7.93 12.61 8.14
N MET A 56 8.22 13.85 7.76
CA MET A 56 7.34 15.00 7.99
C MET A 56 6.02 14.93 7.22
N GLU A 57 5.90 14.05 6.21
CA GLU A 57 4.65 13.80 5.49
C GLU A 57 3.77 12.72 6.14
N LEU A 58 4.24 12.08 7.21
CA LEU A 58 3.49 11.04 7.92
C LEU A 58 3.11 11.46 9.33
N GLU A 59 1.90 11.08 9.71
CA GLU A 59 1.42 11.11 11.09
C GLU A 59 1.27 9.68 11.61
N VAL A 60 1.85 9.43 12.78
CA VAL A 60 1.63 8.18 13.52
C VAL A 60 0.21 8.22 14.08
N PRO A 61 -0.66 7.22 13.80
CA PRO A 61 -2.00 7.21 14.36
C PRO A 61 -1.95 7.29 15.89
N GLN A 62 -2.69 8.23 16.48
CA GLN A 62 -2.80 8.34 17.93
C GLN A 62 -3.57 7.17 18.56
N ALA A 63 -4.50 6.58 17.80
CA ALA A 63 -5.18 5.34 18.15
C ALA A 63 -4.51 4.16 17.44
N GLU A 64 -4.44 3.01 18.09
CA GLU A 64 -3.97 1.78 17.45
C GLU A 64 -4.84 1.46 16.21
N PRO A 65 -4.24 1.12 15.05
CA PRO A 65 -5.00 0.83 13.84
C PRO A 65 -6.06 -0.27 14.00
N TYR A 66 -5.86 -1.18 14.95
CA TYR A 66 -6.82 -2.17 15.41
C TYR A 66 -6.48 -2.61 16.83
N THR A 67 -7.45 -3.26 17.49
CA THR A 67 -7.26 -3.93 18.79
C THR A 67 -7.69 -5.39 18.70
N ILE A 68 -7.15 -6.25 19.56
CA ILE A 68 -7.56 -7.67 19.64
C ILE A 68 -8.56 -7.81 20.78
N ALA A 69 -9.83 -8.04 20.45
CA ALA A 69 -10.85 -8.41 21.41
C ALA A 69 -10.81 -9.93 21.67
N GLN A 70 -10.65 -10.32 22.93
CA GLN A 70 -10.78 -11.72 23.35
C GLN A 70 -12.23 -11.95 23.84
N GLY A 71 -13.07 -12.54 22.99
CA GLY A 71 -14.37 -13.08 23.39
C GLY A 71 -14.28 -14.59 23.62
N GLU A 72 -15.28 -15.20 24.26
CA GLU A 72 -15.44 -16.65 24.55
C GLU A 72 -14.95 -17.55 23.40
N GLY A 73 -13.66 -17.88 23.39
CA GLY A 73 -13.03 -18.78 22.41
C GLY A 73 -12.57 -18.18 21.07
N CYS A 74 -12.95 -16.95 20.72
CA CYS A 74 -12.59 -16.32 19.43
C CYS A 74 -11.85 -14.98 19.62
N LYS A 75 -10.64 -14.89 19.06
CA LYS A 75 -9.88 -13.62 18.97
C LYS A 75 -10.37 -12.84 17.76
N ASN A 76 -11.09 -11.74 18.00
CA ASN A 76 -11.56 -10.86 16.93
C ASN A 76 -10.66 -9.62 16.86
N ILE A 77 -10.29 -9.25 15.64
CA ILE A 77 -9.56 -8.01 15.34
C ILE A 77 -10.58 -6.91 15.10
N VAL A 78 -10.56 -5.88 15.92
CA VAL A 78 -11.46 -4.73 15.85
C VAL A 78 -10.74 -3.58 15.19
N CYS A 79 -11.23 -3.10 14.05
CA CYS A 79 -10.66 -1.94 13.37
C CYS A 79 -10.76 -0.69 14.26
N GLY A 80 -9.63 -0.07 14.61
CA GLY A 80 -9.59 1.10 15.49
C GLY A 80 -10.17 2.37 14.84
N LEU A 81 -10.39 2.34 13.52
CA LEU A 81 -10.86 3.48 12.73
C LEU A 81 -12.39 3.50 12.57
N CYS A 82 -13.06 2.34 12.61
CA CYS A 82 -14.51 2.24 12.42
C CYS A 82 -15.21 1.16 13.25
N GLY A 83 -14.50 0.46 14.14
CA GLY A 83 -15.06 -0.56 15.04
C GLY A 83 -15.46 -1.89 14.39
N ARG A 84 -15.25 -2.07 13.08
CA ARG A 84 -15.59 -3.34 12.40
C ARG A 84 -14.70 -4.49 12.86
N GLN A 85 -15.29 -5.67 13.04
CA GLN A 85 -14.59 -6.87 13.52
C GLN A 85 -14.20 -7.80 12.38
N PHE A 86 -13.08 -8.49 12.55
CA PHE A 86 -12.54 -9.46 11.60
C PHE A 86 -11.94 -10.65 12.33
N GLU A 87 -12.12 -11.85 11.79
CA GLU A 87 -11.49 -13.07 12.33
C GLU A 87 -9.99 -13.13 11.99
N THR A 88 -9.54 -12.42 10.96
CA THR A 88 -8.17 -12.51 10.46
C THR A 88 -7.56 -11.13 10.17
N LEU A 89 -6.25 -10.99 10.41
CA LEU A 89 -5.50 -9.77 10.06
C LEU A 89 -5.53 -9.50 8.55
N LYS A 90 -5.57 -10.56 7.73
CA LYS A 90 -5.74 -10.44 6.28
C LYS A 90 -7.06 -9.76 5.93
N GLY A 91 -8.17 -10.19 6.56
CA GLY A 91 -9.48 -9.57 6.39
C GLY A 91 -9.48 -8.09 6.80
N TRP A 92 -8.91 -7.78 7.96
CA TRP A 92 -8.73 -6.40 8.42
C TRP A 92 -7.89 -5.56 7.45
N ARG A 93 -6.74 -6.05 6.96
CA ARG A 93 -5.90 -5.33 5.98
C ARG A 93 -6.63 -5.01 4.69
N ILE A 94 -7.40 -5.96 4.16
CA ILE A 94 -8.23 -5.73 2.95
C ILE A 94 -9.25 -4.63 3.21
N HIS A 95 -9.94 -4.70 4.35
CA HIS A 95 -10.88 -3.67 4.76
C HIS A 95 -10.22 -2.29 4.89
N ALA A 96 -9.14 -2.18 5.65
CA ALA A 96 -8.44 -0.91 5.88
C ALA A 96 -7.90 -0.33 4.57
N SER A 97 -7.38 -1.17 3.67
CA SER A 97 -6.88 -0.76 2.35
C SER A 97 -7.97 -0.20 1.42
N ARG A 98 -9.24 -0.51 1.67
CA ARG A 98 -10.36 -0.08 0.83
C ARG A 98 -11.13 1.07 1.46
N MET A 99 -11.42 0.97 2.76
CA MET A 99 -12.30 1.90 3.45
C MET A 99 -11.57 3.13 3.97
N HIS A 100 -10.32 2.99 4.42
CA HIS A 100 -9.58 4.07 5.08
C HIS A 100 -8.51 4.70 4.19
N LYS A 101 -8.35 4.19 2.96
CA LYS A 101 -7.42 4.76 1.99
C LYS A 101 -7.79 6.21 1.64
N GLN A 102 -9.08 6.50 1.49
CA GLN A 102 -9.56 7.86 1.22
C GLN A 102 -9.37 8.81 2.41
N ASP A 103 -9.17 8.27 3.62
CA ASP A 103 -8.88 9.07 4.82
C ASP A 103 -7.38 9.42 4.91
N GLY A 104 -6.55 8.94 3.97
CA GLY A 104 -5.10 9.11 4.01
C GLY A 104 -4.37 7.97 4.72
N PHE A 105 -5.06 6.90 5.13
CA PHE A 105 -4.44 5.79 5.87
C PHE A 105 -3.77 4.77 4.95
N CYS A 106 -2.50 4.48 5.20
CA CYS A 106 -1.79 3.40 4.54
C CYS A 106 -1.80 2.10 5.38
N SER A 107 -2.67 1.15 5.01
CA SER A 107 -2.75 -0.18 5.65
C SER A 107 -1.47 -1.04 5.59
N ARG A 108 -0.47 -0.65 4.79
CA ARG A 108 0.84 -1.35 4.73
C ARG A 108 1.76 -0.94 5.86
N CYS A 109 1.93 0.37 6.08
CA CYS A 109 2.82 0.91 7.11
C CYS A 109 2.09 1.34 8.38
N GLY A 110 0.76 1.42 8.37
CA GLY A 110 -0.04 1.83 9.52
C GLY A 110 0.06 3.32 9.82
N HIS A 111 0.37 4.17 8.84
CA HIS A 111 0.48 5.63 9.03
C HIS A 111 -0.57 6.39 8.23
N TYR A 112 -0.90 7.58 8.71
CA TYR A 112 -1.64 8.58 7.95
C TYR A 112 -0.68 9.47 7.17
N LEU A 113 -1.06 9.83 5.95
CA LEU A 113 -0.41 10.92 5.24
C LEU A 113 -0.97 12.25 5.74
N LEU A 114 -0.09 13.21 5.99
CA LEU A 114 -0.47 14.60 6.19
C LEU A 114 -0.83 15.21 4.84
N LEU A 115 -2.12 15.28 4.57
CA LEU A 115 -2.66 15.72 3.28
C LEU A 115 -3.35 17.09 3.43
N PRO A 116 -3.29 17.95 2.39
CA PRO A 116 -4.01 19.22 2.41
C PRO A 116 -5.51 19.00 2.68
N PRO A 117 -6.14 19.82 3.53
CA PRO A 117 -7.54 19.64 3.91
C PRO A 117 -8.49 19.68 2.70
N GLU A 118 -8.14 20.46 1.68
CA GLU A 118 -8.88 20.61 0.42
C GLU A 118 -8.82 19.38 -0.50
N PHE A 119 -7.99 18.37 -0.20
CA PHE A 119 -7.93 17.16 -1.01
C PHE A 119 -9.25 16.39 -0.96
N THR A 120 -9.79 16.11 -2.14
CA THR A 120 -10.91 15.19 -2.35
C THR A 120 -10.52 13.76 -1.97
N ALA A 121 -11.52 12.90 -1.71
CA ALA A 121 -11.30 11.48 -1.43
C ALA A 121 -10.45 10.77 -2.50
N ALA A 122 -10.64 11.13 -3.78
CA ALA A 122 -9.86 10.60 -4.90
C ALA A 122 -8.39 11.05 -4.85
N GLN A 123 -8.14 12.34 -4.56
CA GLN A 123 -6.78 12.86 -4.39
C GLN A 123 -6.07 12.23 -3.19
N ARG A 124 -6.78 12.06 -2.06
CA ARG A 124 -6.24 11.37 -0.88
C ARG A 124 -5.89 9.91 -1.19
N THR A 125 -6.78 9.21 -1.89
CA THR A 125 -6.53 7.85 -2.37
C THR A 125 -5.29 7.78 -3.26
N ALA A 126 -5.18 8.67 -4.25
CA ALA A 126 -4.02 8.74 -5.14
C ALA A 126 -2.72 9.03 -4.39
N ALA A 127 -2.75 9.93 -3.39
CA ALA A 127 -1.59 10.21 -2.55
C ALA A 127 -1.13 8.99 -1.74
N VAL A 128 -2.07 8.23 -1.15
CA VAL A 128 -1.75 6.99 -0.42
C VAL A 128 -1.19 5.92 -1.35
N GLU A 129 -1.70 5.82 -2.58
CA GLU A 129 -1.17 4.88 -3.58
C GLU A 129 0.24 5.25 -4.03
N LEU A 130 0.49 6.54 -4.26
CA LEU A 130 1.82 7.05 -4.58
C LEU A 130 2.79 6.79 -3.43
N HIS A 131 2.40 7.06 -2.17
CA HIS A 131 3.17 6.66 -1.00
C HIS A 131 3.48 5.16 -1.00
N ALA A 132 2.46 4.32 -1.19
CA ALA A 132 2.61 2.87 -1.18
C ALA A 132 3.62 2.36 -2.23
N LEU A 133 3.72 3.04 -3.37
CA LEU A 133 4.62 2.70 -4.47
C LEU A 133 5.99 3.32 -4.34
N ASP A 134 6.11 4.61 -3.99
CA ASP A 134 7.37 5.34 -4.09
C ASP A 134 8.15 5.32 -2.77
N TRP A 135 7.49 5.34 -1.60
CA TRP A 135 8.24 5.52 -0.35
C TRP A 135 7.74 4.86 0.93
N CYS A 136 6.68 4.05 0.87
CA CYS A 136 6.23 3.28 2.02
C CYS A 136 7.36 2.37 2.56
N PRO A 137 7.67 2.41 3.87
CA PRO A 137 8.75 1.62 4.46
C PRO A 137 8.44 0.11 4.51
N ARG A 138 7.17 -0.27 4.59
CA ARG A 138 6.70 -1.67 4.54
C ARG A 138 6.29 -2.13 3.14
N ALA A 139 6.81 -1.50 2.09
CA ALA A 139 6.57 -1.97 0.73
C ALA A 139 7.20 -3.35 0.47
N CYS A 140 6.58 -4.15 -0.38
CA CYS A 140 7.08 -5.49 -0.70
C CYS A 140 8.36 -5.44 -1.55
N ALA A 141 9.12 -6.54 -1.57
CA ALA A 141 10.38 -6.63 -2.30
C ALA A 141 10.26 -6.30 -3.79
N ALA A 142 9.14 -6.63 -4.44
CA ALA A 142 8.87 -6.25 -5.83
C ALA A 142 8.85 -4.73 -6.00
N VAL A 143 8.07 -4.01 -5.18
CA VAL A 143 8.02 -2.55 -5.18
C VAL A 143 9.38 -1.94 -4.86
N ILE A 144 10.12 -2.48 -3.88
CA ILE A 144 11.48 -2.02 -3.59
C ILE A 144 12.41 -2.20 -4.80
N SER A 145 12.30 -3.30 -5.53
CA SER A 145 13.09 -3.57 -6.73
C SER A 145 12.75 -2.58 -7.86
N GLU A 146 11.46 -2.28 -8.04
CA GLU A 146 10.99 -1.27 -8.99
C GLU A 146 11.55 0.13 -8.66
N ARG A 147 11.54 0.53 -7.38
CA ARG A 147 12.16 1.79 -6.93
C ARG A 147 13.65 1.84 -7.27
N GLN A 148 14.38 0.74 -7.08
CA GLN A 148 15.79 0.67 -7.44
C GLN A 148 16.02 0.84 -8.95
N VAL A 149 15.19 0.21 -9.79
CA VAL A 149 15.24 0.39 -11.24
C VAL A 149 14.91 1.83 -11.63
N LYS A 150 13.84 2.40 -11.06
CA LYS A 150 13.41 3.79 -11.34
C LYS A 150 14.49 4.80 -10.95
N ARG A 151 15.11 4.65 -9.76
CA ARG A 151 16.25 5.49 -9.36
C ARG A 151 17.41 5.38 -10.34
N ARG A 152 17.88 4.16 -10.66
CA ARG A 152 18.97 3.98 -11.64
C ARG A 152 18.68 4.64 -12.98
N ARG A 153 17.42 4.55 -13.47
CA ARG A 153 17.02 5.20 -14.72
C ARG A 153 17.07 6.72 -14.64
N LEU A 154 16.69 7.30 -13.51
CA LEU A 154 16.76 8.75 -13.27
C LEU A 154 18.21 9.24 -13.19
N ASP A 155 19.07 8.50 -12.49
CA ASP A 155 20.50 8.80 -12.40
C ASP A 155 21.16 8.80 -13.80
N LEU A 156 20.81 7.84 -14.66
CA LEU A 156 21.35 7.76 -16.02
C LEU A 156 20.98 8.95 -16.93
N VAL A 157 19.88 9.65 -16.64
CA VAL A 157 19.43 10.81 -17.43
C VAL A 157 19.69 12.14 -16.73
N GLY A 158 20.49 12.15 -15.64
CA GLY A 158 20.82 13.35 -14.88
C GLY A 158 19.62 13.98 -14.15
N ARG A 159 18.67 13.15 -13.70
CA ARG A 159 17.46 13.55 -12.98
C ARG A 159 17.46 13.01 -11.55
N GLU A 160 18.61 13.09 -10.88
CA GLU A 160 18.81 12.55 -9.53
C GLU A 160 17.85 13.18 -8.50
N GLU A 161 17.47 14.45 -8.70
CA GLU A 161 16.55 15.16 -7.80
C GLU A 161 15.15 14.52 -7.76
N ASP A 162 14.66 14.02 -8.90
CA ASP A 162 13.37 13.34 -8.98
C ASP A 162 13.38 11.99 -8.24
N ALA A 163 14.58 11.42 -8.00
CA ALA A 163 14.71 10.18 -7.27
C ALA A 163 14.62 10.38 -5.75
N HIS A 164 14.64 11.61 -5.21
CA HIS A 164 14.58 11.84 -3.77
C HIS A 164 13.31 11.30 -3.10
N HIS A 165 12.19 11.27 -3.83
CA HIS A 165 10.91 10.75 -3.35
C HIS A 165 10.83 9.21 -3.37
N LEU A 166 11.88 8.51 -3.85
CA LEU A 166 11.93 7.04 -3.88
C LEU A 166 12.64 6.49 -2.65
N PHE A 167 11.92 5.98 -1.66
CA PHE A 167 12.57 5.38 -0.49
C PHE A 167 12.99 3.93 -0.75
N ILE A 168 14.28 3.63 -0.57
CA ILE A 168 14.85 2.29 -0.71
C ILE A 168 15.56 1.95 0.62
N PRO A 169 15.01 1.03 1.44
CA PRO A 169 15.62 0.64 2.71
C PRO A 169 17.09 0.20 2.55
N GLY A 170 17.93 0.54 3.52
CA GLY A 170 19.35 0.14 3.55
C GLY A 170 20.27 0.90 2.58
N LYS A 171 19.75 1.80 1.74
CA LYS A 171 20.58 2.73 0.95
C LYS A 171 20.69 4.07 1.68
N LYS A 172 21.88 4.41 2.18
CA LYS A 172 22.16 5.75 2.69
C LYS A 172 21.96 6.74 1.53
N LEU A 173 20.99 7.63 1.63
CA LEU A 173 20.83 8.74 0.69
C LEU A 173 22.10 9.61 0.81
N VAL A 174 22.89 9.66 -0.26
CA VAL A 174 23.97 10.62 -0.38
C VAL A 174 23.31 11.99 -0.52
N THR A 175 23.18 12.71 0.59
CA THR A 175 22.72 14.10 0.59
C THR A 175 23.85 14.94 0.03
N LEU A 176 23.81 15.25 -1.28
CA LEU A 176 24.60 16.35 -1.80
C LEU A 176 24.05 17.62 -1.14
N LYS A 177 24.84 18.23 -0.25
CA LYS A 177 24.51 19.50 0.42
C LYS A 177 24.37 20.61 -0.63
N LYS A 178 23.21 20.71 -1.28
CA LYS A 178 22.75 21.92 -1.94
C LYS A 178 21.44 22.32 -1.27
N PRO A 179 21.26 23.59 -0.89
CA PRO A 179 20.00 24.03 -0.34
C PRO A 179 18.90 23.82 -1.37
N MET A 180 17.91 22.98 -1.04
CA MET A 180 16.67 22.84 -1.80
C MET A 180 16.02 24.22 -1.90
N LYS A 181 16.11 24.84 -3.09
CA LYS A 181 15.09 25.80 -3.50
C LYS A 181 13.91 24.96 -3.96
N LEU A 182 12.86 24.93 -3.15
CA LEU A 182 11.57 24.37 -3.55
C LEU A 182 11.17 25.04 -4.89
N PRO A 183 11.05 24.30 -6.01
CA PRO A 183 10.39 24.85 -7.18
C PRO A 183 8.92 25.00 -6.78
N GLY A 184 8.43 26.24 -6.77
CA GLY A 184 7.02 26.50 -6.54
C GLY A 184 6.17 25.61 -7.45
N LEU A 185 5.11 25.02 -6.89
CA LEU A 185 4.03 24.43 -7.67
C LEU A 185 3.72 25.37 -8.85
N PRO A 186 3.72 24.89 -10.11
CA PRO A 186 3.13 25.67 -11.17
C PRO A 186 1.65 25.81 -10.85
N CYS A 187 1.24 27.04 -10.48
CA CYS A 187 -0.15 27.42 -10.39
C CYS A 187 -0.87 27.03 -11.69
N ALA A 188 -1.99 26.33 -11.51
CA ALA A 188 -3.13 26.23 -12.42
C ALA A 188 -2.84 26.57 -13.89
N ALA A 189 -2.61 25.55 -14.70
CA ALA A 189 -2.89 25.63 -16.13
C ALA A 189 -4.39 25.84 -16.30
N ASN A 190 -4.80 27.09 -16.55
CA ASN A 190 -6.13 27.41 -17.07
C ASN A 190 -6.27 26.71 -18.43
N LEU A 191 -7.11 25.68 -18.49
CA LEU A 191 -7.66 25.16 -19.74
C LEU A 191 -8.67 26.19 -20.29
N SER A 192 -8.17 27.26 -20.90
CA SER A 192 -8.98 28.12 -21.76
C SER A 192 -8.78 27.65 -23.20
N LEU A 193 -9.70 26.81 -23.67
CA LEU A 193 -9.92 26.60 -25.10
C LEU A 193 -10.23 27.97 -25.75
N PRO A 194 -9.62 28.33 -26.89
CA PRO A 194 -10.03 29.51 -27.62
C PRO A 194 -11.43 29.29 -28.21
N ALA A 195 -12.36 30.20 -27.90
CA ALA A 195 -13.67 30.26 -28.54
C ALA A 195 -13.50 30.66 -30.02
N PRO A 196 -14.34 30.17 -30.95
CA PRO A 196 -14.27 30.57 -32.35
C PRO A 196 -14.74 32.02 -32.51
N ASP A 197 -13.93 32.83 -33.19
CA ASP A 197 -14.24 34.22 -33.55
C ASP A 197 -15.50 34.28 -34.43
N LEU A 198 -16.62 34.75 -33.85
CA LEU A 198 -17.75 35.26 -34.63
C LEU A 198 -17.42 36.70 -35.04
N HIS A 199 -16.94 36.85 -36.27
CA HIS A 199 -16.76 38.14 -36.93
C HIS A 199 -18.11 38.89 -37.03
N PRO A 200 -18.21 40.16 -36.61
CA PRO A 200 -19.38 40.99 -36.89
C PRO A 200 -19.37 41.45 -38.35
N LEU A 201 -20.49 41.28 -39.06
CA LEU A 201 -20.70 41.84 -40.41
C LEU A 201 -20.85 43.37 -40.35
N PRO A 202 -20.32 44.12 -41.34
CA PRO A 202 -20.42 45.57 -41.35
C PRO A 202 -21.81 46.03 -41.80
N MET A 203 -22.43 46.88 -40.98
CA MET A 203 -23.59 47.70 -41.33
C MET A 203 -23.27 48.63 -42.50
N LYS A 204 -23.95 48.44 -43.64
CA LYS A 204 -23.92 49.40 -44.75
C LYS A 204 -25.00 50.46 -44.53
N TYR A 205 -24.56 51.72 -44.49
CA TYR A 205 -25.41 52.91 -44.57
C TYR A 205 -26.24 52.89 -45.86
N ILE A 206 -27.56 53.04 -45.73
CA ILE A 206 -28.45 53.41 -46.83
C ILE A 206 -28.42 54.94 -46.93
N GLN A 207 -27.94 55.46 -48.05
CA GLN A 207 -28.06 56.87 -48.39
C GLN A 207 -29.15 57.00 -49.45
N ALA A 208 -30.12 57.87 -49.18
CA ALA A 208 -31.25 58.18 -50.03
C ALA A 208 -30.82 58.95 -51.28
N GLY A 209 -31.44 58.62 -52.41
CA GLY A 209 -31.35 59.28 -53.71
C GLY A 209 -32.30 58.60 -54.68
#